data_AF-A0A950XBW0-F1
#
_entry.id   AF-A0A950XBW0-F1
#
_cell.length_a   1.000
_cell.length_b   1.000
_cell.length_c   1.000
_cell.angle_alpha   90.00
_cell.angle_beta   90.00
_cell.angle_gamma   90.00
#
_symmetry.space_group_name_H-M   'P 1'
#
loop_
_entity.id
_entity.type
_entity.pdbx_description
1 polymer ?
#
loop_
_entity_poly.entity_id
_entity_poly.type
_entity_poly.pdbx_seq_one_letter_code
_entity_poly.pdbx_strand_id
1 'polypeptide(L)'
;MLQGTLDMLVLQTLALGPAHGHTITHVIEHRSEDVLQVEHGSLYPALHRLEDRGWIASFWGTSENNRKAKYYRLTQAGRKQLIAQTARWEQLVSAIGRILKPATEEPR
;
A
#
# COMPACT_ATOMS: atom_id res chain seq x y z
N MET A 1 -10.88 -0.07 7.28
CA MET A 1 -9.88 -0.83 6.50
C MET A 1 -9.29 -1.93 7.38
N LEU A 2 -8.94 -3.09 6.81
CA LEU A 2 -8.19 -4.11 7.55
C LEU A 2 -6.86 -3.53 8.03
N GLN A 3 -6.48 -3.89 9.26
CA GLN A 3 -5.22 -3.46 9.86
C GLN A 3 -4.05 -3.92 8.96
N GLY A 4 -3.27 -2.96 8.44
CA GLY A 4 -2.12 -3.23 7.58
C GLY A 4 -2.37 -3.20 6.07
N THR A 5 -3.61 -3.01 5.60
CA THR A 5 -3.88 -2.85 4.15
C THR A 5 -3.23 -1.58 3.60
N LEU A 6 -3.32 -0.47 4.32
CA LEU A 6 -2.68 0.79 3.88
C LEU A 6 -1.15 0.66 3.83
N ASP A 7 -0.55 -0.03 4.79
CA ASP A 7 0.89 -0.31 4.80
C ASP A 7 1.31 -1.04 3.49
N MET A 8 0.57 -2.08 3.10
CA MET A 8 0.82 -2.83 1.86
C MET A 8 0.66 -1.97 0.60
N LEU A 9 -0.37 -1.14 0.55
CA LEU A 9 -0.62 -0.22 -0.58
C LEU A 9 0.51 0.80 -0.73
N VAL A 10 1.00 1.37 0.38
CA VAL A 10 2.15 2.30 0.35
C VAL A 10 3.41 1.59 -0.15
N LEU A 11 3.71 0.38 0.35
CA LEU A 11 4.86 -0.39 -0.11
C LEU A 11 4.77 -0.70 -1.61
N GLN A 12 3.58 -1.10 -2.09
CA GLN A 12 3.34 -1.39 -3.50
C GLN A 12 3.51 -0.15 -4.38
N THR A 13 3.03 1.01 -3.94
CA THR A 13 3.23 2.28 -4.65
C THR A 13 4.71 2.64 -4.75
N LEU A 14 5.46 2.51 -3.65
CA LEU A 14 6.90 2.80 -3.61
C LEU A 14 7.77 1.76 -4.33
N ALA A 15 7.21 0.59 -4.69
CA ALA A 15 7.90 -0.38 -5.53
C ALA A 15 8.10 0.12 -6.97
N LEU A 16 7.27 1.08 -7.41
CA LEU A 16 7.35 1.71 -8.73
C LEU A 16 8.44 2.79 -8.80
N GLY A 17 8.79 3.38 -7.65
CA GLY A 17 9.79 4.43 -7.54
C GLY A 17 9.60 5.29 -6.29
N PRO A 18 10.59 6.14 -5.95
CA PRO A 18 10.46 7.08 -4.85
C PRO A 18 9.33 8.09 -5.08
N ALA A 19 8.58 8.42 -4.03
CA ALA A 19 7.44 9.33 -4.12
C ALA A 19 7.25 10.12 -2.81
N HIS A 20 6.70 11.33 -2.90
CA HIS A 20 6.27 12.10 -1.72
C HIS A 20 4.82 11.75 -1.34
N GLY A 21 4.39 12.11 -0.13
CA GLY A 21 3.09 11.71 0.44
C GLY A 21 1.89 11.93 -0.50
N HIS A 22 1.80 13.10 -1.13
CA HIS A 22 0.68 13.40 -2.04
C HIS A 22 0.61 12.46 -3.27
N THR A 23 1.74 12.17 -3.92
CA THR A 23 1.81 11.18 -5.00
C THR A 23 1.39 9.78 -4.53
N ILE A 24 1.74 9.40 -3.29
CA ILE A 24 1.36 8.09 -2.75
C ILE A 24 -0.16 7.98 -2.64
N THR A 25 -0.82 8.96 -2.03
CA THR A 25 -2.29 9.02 -1.96
C THR A 25 -2.93 8.97 -3.34
N HIS A 26 -2.49 9.85 -4.25
CA HIS A 26 -3.03 9.93 -5.60
C HIS A 26 -2.91 8.61 -6.37
N VAL A 27 -1.78 7.92 -6.28
CA VAL A 27 -1.58 6.63 -6.95
C VAL A 27 -2.52 5.57 -6.39
N ILE A 28 -2.74 5.54 -5.06
CA ILE A 28 -3.65 4.57 -4.43
C ILE A 28 -5.08 4.82 -4.90
N GLU A 29 -5.54 6.07 -4.83
CA GLU A 29 -6.90 6.48 -5.23
C GLU A 29 -7.16 6.13 -6.70
N HIS A 30 -6.29 6.59 -7.62
CA HIS A 30 -6.49 6.39 -9.05
C HIS A 30 -6.39 4.92 -9.47
N ARG A 31 -5.45 4.15 -8.92
CA ARG A 31 -5.33 2.71 -9.24
C ARG A 31 -6.45 1.88 -8.65
N SER A 32 -7.17 2.41 -7.66
CA SER A 32 -8.34 1.78 -7.07
C SER A 32 -9.65 2.21 -7.73
N GLU A 33 -9.62 2.98 -8.83
CA GLU A 33 -10.82 3.59 -9.42
C GLU A 33 -11.64 4.35 -8.38
N ASP A 34 -10.95 5.13 -7.53
CA ASP A 34 -11.51 5.92 -6.45
C ASP A 34 -12.24 5.15 -5.33
N VAL A 35 -12.17 3.81 -5.33
CA VAL A 35 -12.75 2.98 -4.26
C VAL A 35 -11.98 3.15 -2.93
N LEU A 36 -10.67 3.38 -2.98
CA LEU A 36 -9.82 3.58 -1.81
C LEU A 36 -9.39 5.03 -1.68
N GLN A 37 -10.11 5.78 -0.85
CA GLN A 37 -9.78 7.16 -0.50
C GLN A 37 -8.84 7.19 0.72
N VAL A 38 -7.67 7.82 0.59
CA VAL A 38 -6.65 7.83 1.64
C VAL A 38 -6.50 9.22 2.23
N GLU A 39 -7.06 9.40 3.42
CA GLU A 39 -6.92 10.66 4.15
C GLU A 39 -5.48 10.89 4.63
N HIS A 40 -5.08 12.16 4.67
CA HIS A 40 -3.77 12.57 5.19
C HIS A 40 -3.57 12.10 6.64
N GLY A 41 -4.63 12.12 7.46
CA GLY A 41 -4.61 11.63 8.85
C GLY A 41 -4.31 10.14 8.99
N SER A 42 -4.49 9.35 7.92
CA SER A 42 -4.16 7.92 7.88
C SER A 42 -2.80 7.64 7.26
N LEU A 43 -2.41 8.43 6.25
CA LEU A 43 -1.16 8.22 5.50
C LEU A 43 0.07 8.47 6.36
N TYR A 44 0.17 9.62 7.03
CA TYR A 44 1.40 9.98 7.73
C TYR A 44 1.74 9.05 8.91
N PRO A 45 0.77 8.62 9.74
CA PRO A 45 1.03 7.57 10.72
C PRO A 45 1.49 6.25 10.09
N ALA A 46 0.98 5.89 8.89
CA ALA A 46 1.45 4.70 8.19
C ALA A 46 2.90 4.86 7.70
N LEU A 47 3.23 5.99 7.07
CA LEU A 47 4.59 6.30 6.64
C LEU A 47 5.59 6.25 7.82
N HIS A 48 5.22 6.82 8.97
CA HIS A 48 6.04 6.76 10.18
C HIS A 48 6.30 5.31 10.62
N ARG A 49 5.25 4.49 10.75
CA ARG A 49 5.41 3.07 11.12
C ARG A 49 6.26 2.29 10.14
N LEU A 50 6.12 2.55 8.84
CA LEU A 50 6.89 1.88 7.79
C LEU A 50 8.37 2.30 7.83
N GLU A 51 8.64 3.56 8.16
CA GLU A 51 9.99 4.10 8.37
C GLU A 51 10.63 3.52 9.63
N ASP A 52 9.90 3.47 10.75
CA ASP A 52 10.35 2.84 12.01
C ASP A 52 10.69 1.35 11.84
N ARG A 53 9.94 0.63 11.00
CA ARG A 53 10.20 -0.77 10.66
C ARG A 53 11.34 -0.95 9.67
N GLY A 54 11.92 0.13 9.14
CA GLY A 54 12.96 0.12 8.13
C GLY A 54 12.50 -0.40 6.76
N TRP A 55 11.19 -0.44 6.50
CA TRP A 55 10.63 -0.91 5.22
C TRP A 55 10.68 0.18 4.15
N ILE A 56 10.66 1.44 4.58
CA ILE A 56 10.90 2.60 3.73
C ILE A 56 12.00 3.48 4.34
N ALA A 57 12.61 4.31 3.52
CA ALA A 57 13.52 5.36 3.96
C ALA A 57 13.08 6.69 3.37
N SER A 58 13.23 7.78 4.11
CA SER A 58 12.96 9.11 3.62
C SER A 58 14.20 9.89 3.21
N PHE A 59 13.99 10.88 2.34
CA PHE A 59 14.99 11.86 1.95
C PHE A 59 14.29 13.16 1.54
N TRP A 60 15.00 14.28 1.60
CA TRP A 60 14.49 15.54 1.10
C TRP A 60 14.77 15.67 -0.40
N GLY A 61 13.77 16.08 -1.16
CA GLY A 61 13.88 16.37 -2.59
C GLY A 61 13.12 17.63 -2.96
N THR A 62 13.24 18.03 -4.23
CA THR A 62 12.51 19.16 -4.81
C THR A 62 11.30 18.63 -5.55
N SER A 63 10.10 19.08 -5.20
CA SER A 63 8.86 18.74 -5.91
C SER A 63 8.73 19.53 -7.22
N GLU A 64 7.75 19.15 -8.04
CA GLU A 64 7.48 19.75 -9.35
C GLU A 64 7.20 21.26 -9.29
N ASN A 65 6.68 21.75 -8.18
CA ASN A 65 6.47 23.18 -7.92
C ASN A 65 7.67 23.88 -7.25
N ASN A 66 8.86 23.30 -7.36
CA ASN A 66 10.12 23.80 -6.80
C ASN A 66 10.12 24.01 -5.28
N ARG A 67 9.31 23.23 -4.55
CA ARG A 67 9.28 23.23 -3.08
C ARG A 67 10.03 22.05 -2.51
N LYS A 68 10.59 22.20 -1.31
CA LYS A 68 11.22 21.09 -0.60
C LYS A 68 10.15 20.15 -0.07
N ALA A 69 10.21 18.88 -0.44
CA ALA A 69 9.27 17.84 0.00
C ALA A 69 10.01 16.62 0.56
N LYS A 70 9.39 15.95 1.53
CA LYS A 70 9.88 14.67 2.06
C LYS A 70 9.43 13.56 1.11
N TYR A 71 10.39 12.91 0.47
CA TYR A 71 10.20 11.74 -0.37
C TYR A 71 10.47 10.47 0.42
N TYR A 72 9.83 9.38 -0.02
CA TYR A 72 10.00 8.05 0.53
C TYR A 72 10.46 7.11 -0.57
N ARG A 73 11.29 6.13 -0.22
CA ARG A 73 11.70 5.04 -1.12
C ARG A 73 11.60 3.70 -0.42
N LEU A 74 11.30 2.66 -1.19
CA LEU A 74 11.25 1.29 -0.71
C LEU A 74 12.66 0.77 -0.42
N THR A 75 12.88 0.16 0.76
CA THR A 75 14.16 -0.49 1.10
C THR A 75 14.17 -1.96 0.64
N GLN A 76 15.31 -2.64 0.76
CA GLN A 76 15.37 -4.08 0.52
C GLN A 76 14.50 -4.87 1.50
N ALA A 77 14.44 -4.46 2.77
CA ALA A 77 13.56 -5.06 3.77
C ALA A 77 12.08 -4.84 3.41
N GLY A 78 11.72 -3.64 2.95
CA GLY A 78 10.37 -3.34 2.49
C GLY A 78 9.95 -4.16 1.27
N ARG A 79 10.87 -4.42 0.32
CA ARG A 79 10.60 -5.31 -0.83
C ARG A 79 10.27 -6.74 -0.37
N LYS A 80 11.06 -7.30 0.54
CA LYS A 80 10.79 -8.64 1.11
C LYS A 80 9.44 -8.67 1.83
N GLN A 81 9.14 -7.62 2.59
CA GLN A 81 7.88 -7.51 3.31
C GLN A 81 6.67 -7.42 2.37
N LEU A 82 6.77 -6.64 1.29
CA LEU A 82 5.72 -6.50 0.29
C LEU A 82 5.38 -7.88 -0.31
N ILE A 83 6.38 -8.63 -0.74
CA ILE A 83 6.19 -9.99 -1.29
C ILE A 83 5.45 -10.88 -0.29
N ALA A 84 5.87 -10.88 0.98
CA ALA A 84 5.25 -11.70 2.01
C ALA A 84 3.81 -11.28 2.33
N GLN A 85 3.52 -9.98 2.35
CA GLN A 85 2.17 -9.46 2.59
C GLN A 85 1.23 -9.75 1.41
N THR A 86 1.69 -9.56 0.17
CA THR A 86 0.90 -9.86 -1.02
C THR A 86 0.51 -11.34 -1.08
N ALA A 87 1.45 -12.25 -0.85
CA ALA A 87 1.17 -13.69 -0.84
C ALA A 87 0.12 -14.05 0.24
N ARG A 88 0.21 -13.46 1.43
CA ARG A 88 -0.77 -13.68 2.51
C ARG A 88 -2.13 -13.10 2.16
N TRP A 89 -2.17 -11.94 1.52
CA TRP A 89 -3.41 -11.30 1.09
C TRP A 89 -4.13 -12.14 0.03
N GLU A 90 -3.42 -12.64 -0.97
CA GLU A 90 -3.98 -13.53 -2.00
C GLU A 90 -4.58 -14.80 -1.40
N GLN A 91 -3.89 -15.42 -0.43
CA GLN A 91 -4.42 -16.58 0.30
C GLN A 91 -5.72 -16.25 1.04
N LEU A 92 -5.78 -15.10 1.72
CA LEU A 92 -6.96 -14.66 2.45
C LEU A 92 -8.14 -14.39 1.52
N VAL A 93 -7.92 -13.66 0.42
CA VAL A 93 -8.94 -13.37 -0.60
C VAL A 93 -9.46 -14.66 -1.23
N SER A 94 -8.57 -15.63 -1.52
CA SER A 94 -8.97 -16.94 -2.04
C SER A 94 -9.85 -17.71 -1.04
N ALA A 95 -9.46 -17.73 0.23
CA ALA A 95 -10.22 -18.41 1.28
C ALA A 95 -11.62 -17.79 1.47
N ILE A 96 -11.71 -16.46 1.55
CA ILE A 96 -12.98 -15.73 1.63
C ILE A 96 -13.82 -16.00 0.37
N GLY A 97 -13.21 -15.96 -0.81
CA GLY A 97 -13.89 -16.22 -2.08
C GLY A 97 -14.55 -17.60 -2.15
N ARG A 98 -13.91 -18.64 -1.57
CA ARG A 98 -14.49 -19.99 -1.49
C ARG A 98 -15.70 -20.06 -0.55
N ILE A 99 -15.72 -19.28 0.53
CA ILE A 99 -16.85 -19.21 1.46
C ILE A 99 -18.02 -18.45 0.82
N LEU A 100 -17.72 -17.33 0.16
CA LEU A 100 -18.74 -16.45 -0.44
C LEU A 100 -19.32 -16.98 -1.76
N LYS A 101 -18.60 -17.86 -2.46
CA LYS A 101 -19.09 -18.60 -3.62
C LYS A 101 -19.28 -20.07 -3.24
N PRO A 102 -20.30 -20.42 -2.44
CA PRO A 102 -20.63 -21.82 -2.23
C PRO A 102 -20.83 -22.46 -3.61
N ALA A 103 -20.24 -23.64 -3.82
CA ALA A 103 -20.43 -24.39 -5.04
C ALA A 103 -21.93 -24.43 -5.35
N THR A 104 -22.31 -23.99 -6.55
CA THR A 104 -23.67 -24.14 -7.05
C THR A 104 -24.02 -25.61 -6.86
N GLU A 105 -24.90 -25.91 -5.90
CA GLU A 105 -25.42 -27.26 -5.73
C GLU A 105 -26.07 -27.66 -7.06
N GLU A 106 -25.50 -28.67 -7.72
CA GLU A 106 -26.16 -29.30 -8.87
C GLU A 106 -27.53 -29.80 -8.40
N PRO A 107 -28.63 -29.43 -9.07
CA PRO A 107 -29.94 -29.96 -8.73
C PRO A 107 -29.92 -31.47 -8.98
N ARG A 108 -30.14 -32.22 -7.91
CA ARG A 108 -30.28 -33.68 -7.93
C ARG A 108 -31.63 -34.11 -8.50
#